data_AF-A0A7W8DRV4-F1
#
_entry.id   AF-A0A7W8DRV4-F1
#
_cell.length_a   1.000
_cell.length_b   1.000
_cell.length_c   1.000
_cell.angle_alpha   90.00
_cell.angle_beta   90.00
_cell.angle_gamma   90.00
#
_symmetry.space_group_name_H-M   'P 1'
#
loop_
_entity.id
_entity.type
_entity.pdbx_description
1 polymer ?
#
loop_
_entity_poly.entity_id
_entity_poly.type
_entity_poly.pdbx_seq_one_letter_code
_entity_poly.pdbx_strand_id
1 'polypeptide(L)'
;MKKPLSAQGLDVQDRRFIFKLADMVADYIEMDETPDSMNRLKALPEHWRYLLPLLCYYNEVNNGGHHQYLWNSQGAYRSLVAEGLKYYQADQFEKNYIEVMTLYKPGLYEVSNGASWESFQGTYKEDRYDRQDSLFFKLSPNLAELLAKVVRENLELYQ
;
A
#
# COMPACT_ATOMS: atom_id res chain seq x y z
N MET A 1 3.25 27.86 -4.07
CA MET A 1 3.63 26.54 -4.63
C MET A 1 4.23 25.73 -3.50
N LYS A 2 3.76 24.49 -3.28
CA LYS A 2 4.41 23.57 -2.33
C LYS A 2 5.82 23.24 -2.85
N LYS A 3 6.78 23.08 -1.94
CA LYS A 3 8.13 22.62 -2.28
C LYS A 3 8.01 21.20 -2.87
N PRO A 4 8.73 20.86 -3.96
CA PRO A 4 8.70 19.50 -4.51
C PRO A 4 9.13 18.48 -3.45
N LEU A 5 8.57 17.26 -3.56
CA LEU A 5 9.03 16.11 -2.78
C LEU A 5 10.50 15.84 -3.09
N SER A 6 11.30 15.64 -2.04
CA SER A 6 12.72 15.35 -2.13
C SER A 6 13.17 14.59 -0.90
N ALA A 7 13.86 13.48 -1.09
CA ALA A 7 14.53 12.69 -0.07
C ALA A 7 15.82 13.35 0.44
N GLN A 8 16.19 14.53 -0.07
CA GLN A 8 17.39 15.24 0.35
C GLN A 8 17.39 15.51 1.86
N GLY A 9 18.48 15.14 2.53
CA GLY A 9 18.63 15.30 3.98
C GLY A 9 18.08 14.15 4.81
N LEU A 10 17.46 13.14 4.19
CA LEU A 10 17.13 11.89 4.88
C LEU A 10 18.35 10.97 4.98
N ASP A 11 18.45 10.26 6.10
CA ASP A 11 19.37 9.13 6.22
C ASP A 11 18.84 7.94 5.41
N VAL A 12 19.46 7.70 4.25
CA VAL A 12 19.10 6.60 3.35
C VAL A 12 19.41 5.22 3.94
N GLN A 13 20.29 5.13 4.93
CA GLN A 13 20.61 3.88 5.63
C GLN A 13 19.64 3.58 6.77
N ASP A 14 18.75 4.52 7.14
CA ASP A 14 17.71 4.27 8.14
C ASP A 14 16.82 3.11 7.68
N ARG A 15 16.58 2.16 8.59
CA ARG A 15 15.66 1.03 8.35
C ARG A 15 14.23 1.49 8.07
N ARG A 16 13.87 2.68 8.56
CA ARG A 16 12.56 3.31 8.33
C ARG A 16 12.55 4.25 7.13
N PHE A 17 13.64 4.32 6.35
CA PHE A 17 13.76 5.25 5.22
C PHE A 17 12.54 5.22 4.30
N ILE A 18 12.09 4.04 3.89
CA ILE A 18 10.94 3.91 3.00
C ILE A 18 9.62 4.38 3.63
N PHE A 19 9.43 4.16 4.93
CA PHE A 19 8.26 4.65 5.68
C PHE A 19 8.27 6.16 5.77
N LYS A 20 9.43 6.78 6.04
CA LYS A 20 9.55 8.25 6.03
C LYS A 20 9.20 8.85 4.67
N LEU A 21 9.57 8.19 3.57
CA LEU A 21 9.18 8.64 2.24
C LEU A 21 7.66 8.54 2.02
N ALA A 22 7.03 7.46 2.47
CA ALA A 22 5.58 7.33 2.41
C ALA A 22 4.86 8.39 3.27
N ASP A 23 5.38 8.68 4.48
CA ASP A 23 4.87 9.74 5.35
C ASP A 23 4.97 11.11 4.67
N MET A 24 6.11 11.40 4.03
CA MET A 24 6.27 12.62 3.25
C MET A 24 5.29 12.74 2.10
N VAL A 25 5.00 11.63 1.40
CA VAL A 25 3.99 11.61 0.34
C VAL A 25 2.61 11.90 0.93
N ALA A 26 2.25 11.27 2.05
CA ALA A 26 0.98 11.50 2.74
C ALA A 26 0.80 12.97 3.16
N ASP A 27 1.83 13.56 3.76
CA ASP A 27 1.84 14.98 4.15
C ASP A 27 1.74 15.89 2.93
N TYR A 28 2.47 15.58 1.85
CA TYR A 28 2.48 16.39 0.63
C TYR A 28 1.12 16.43 -0.04
N ILE A 29 0.44 15.28 -0.12
CA ILE A 29 -0.89 15.18 -0.69
C ILE A 29 -1.99 15.59 0.29
N GLU A 30 -1.66 15.95 1.55
CA GLU A 30 -2.65 16.17 2.61
C GLU A 30 -3.65 15.00 2.64
N MET A 31 -3.14 13.81 2.95
CA MET A 31 -3.93 12.58 2.88
C MET A 31 -5.16 12.70 3.78
N ASP A 32 -6.31 12.42 3.18
CA ASP A 32 -7.62 12.40 3.82
C ASP A 32 -8.46 11.27 3.18
N GLU A 33 -9.63 11.01 3.74
CA GLU A 33 -10.56 9.97 3.24
C GLU A 33 -11.34 10.40 1.98
N THR A 34 -11.03 11.57 1.39
CA THR A 34 -11.77 12.12 0.27
C THR A 34 -11.19 11.67 -1.08
N PRO A 35 -11.97 11.71 -2.17
CA PRO A 35 -11.46 11.49 -3.53
C PRO A 35 -10.36 12.48 -3.94
N ASP A 36 -10.24 13.64 -3.28
CA ASP A 36 -9.27 14.64 -3.66
C ASP A 36 -7.84 14.24 -3.28
N SER A 37 -7.63 13.53 -2.15
CA SER A 37 -6.31 12.99 -1.80
C SER A 37 -5.83 12.00 -2.86
N MET A 38 -6.73 11.16 -3.38
CA MET A 38 -6.46 10.22 -4.47
C MET A 38 -6.08 10.93 -5.77
N ASN A 39 -6.75 12.03 -6.11
CA ASN A 39 -6.43 12.81 -7.30
C ASN A 39 -5.05 13.48 -7.16
N ARG A 40 -4.73 14.02 -5.98
CA ARG A 40 -3.41 14.60 -5.69
C ARG A 40 -2.30 13.55 -5.77
N LEU A 41 -2.54 12.34 -5.26
CA LEU A 41 -1.61 11.23 -5.37
C LEU A 41 -1.37 10.83 -6.83
N LYS A 42 -2.42 10.70 -7.64
CA LYS A 42 -2.31 10.38 -9.08
C LYS A 42 -1.58 11.45 -9.89
N ALA A 43 -1.62 12.71 -9.45
CA ALA A 43 -0.88 13.80 -10.08
C ALA A 43 0.64 13.75 -9.80
N LEU A 44 1.11 12.95 -8.85
CA LEU A 44 2.54 12.80 -8.59
C LEU A 44 3.25 12.03 -9.73
N PRO A 45 4.56 12.28 -9.91
CA PRO A 45 5.42 11.39 -10.68
C PRO A 45 5.34 9.94 -10.16
N GLU A 46 5.47 8.96 -11.06
CA GLU A 46 5.26 7.54 -10.76
C GLU A 46 6.10 7.02 -9.58
N HIS A 47 7.37 7.43 -9.49
CA HIS A 47 8.26 7.04 -8.40
C HIS A 47 7.72 7.44 -7.02
N TRP A 48 7.07 8.61 -6.89
CA TRP A 48 6.42 9.03 -5.63
C TRP A 48 5.01 8.48 -5.46
N ARG A 49 4.24 8.39 -6.55
CA ARG A 49 2.81 8.03 -6.58
C ARG A 49 2.52 6.71 -5.87
N TYR A 50 3.41 5.73 -6.02
CA TYR A 50 3.13 4.36 -5.58
C TYR A 50 3.64 4.03 -4.17
N LEU A 51 4.53 4.83 -3.59
CA LEU A 51 5.13 4.53 -2.28
C LEU A 51 4.08 4.41 -1.17
N LEU A 52 3.22 5.41 -1.04
CA LEU A 52 2.20 5.45 0.00
C LEU A 52 1.18 4.30 -0.14
N PRO A 53 0.54 4.05 -1.29
CA PRO A 53 -0.35 2.90 -1.49
C PRO A 53 0.28 1.55 -1.13
N LEU A 54 1.53 1.33 -1.56
CA LEU A 54 2.22 0.07 -1.31
C LEU A 54 2.56 -0.13 0.16
N LEU A 55 2.92 0.94 0.88
CA LEU A 55 3.21 0.85 2.31
C LEU A 55 1.94 0.76 3.16
N CYS A 56 0.86 1.43 2.78
CA CYS A 56 -0.45 1.20 3.39
C CYS A 56 -0.86 -0.26 3.21
N TYR A 57 -0.75 -0.80 2.00
CA TYR A 57 -1.01 -2.22 1.73
C TYR A 57 -0.13 -3.14 2.59
N TYR A 58 1.18 -2.90 2.62
CA TYR A 58 2.11 -3.67 3.46
C TYR A 58 1.72 -3.64 4.94
N ASN A 59 1.44 -2.46 5.50
CA ASN A 59 1.10 -2.32 6.92
C ASN A 59 -0.21 -3.00 7.27
N GLU A 60 -1.25 -2.84 6.45
CA GLU A 60 -2.55 -3.45 6.69
C GLU A 60 -2.51 -4.97 6.63
N VAL A 61 -1.80 -5.53 5.63
CA VAL A 61 -1.63 -6.99 5.52
C VAL A 61 -0.83 -7.53 6.71
N ASN A 62 0.21 -6.84 7.17
CA ASN A 62 0.95 -7.27 8.37
C ASN A 62 0.12 -7.17 9.67
N ASN A 63 -0.86 -6.27 9.72
CA ASN A 63 -1.69 -6.07 10.91
C ASN A 63 -2.86 -7.05 10.99
N GLY A 64 -3.52 -7.36 9.87
CA GLY A 64 -4.71 -8.22 9.86
C GLY A 64 -5.01 -8.88 8.51
N GLY A 65 -3.97 -9.09 7.70
CA GLY A 65 -4.08 -9.76 6.41
C GLY A 65 -4.74 -8.93 5.31
N HIS A 66 -4.90 -9.53 4.14
CA HIS A 66 -5.57 -8.91 3.01
C HIS A 66 -7.02 -8.54 3.33
N HIS A 67 -7.66 -9.26 4.26
CA HIS A 67 -8.98 -8.90 4.76
C HIS A 67 -8.99 -7.49 5.37
N GLN A 68 -8.07 -7.21 6.30
CA GLN A 68 -7.99 -5.89 6.94
C GLN A 68 -7.67 -4.80 5.92
N TYR A 69 -6.74 -5.04 4.99
CA TYR A 69 -6.44 -4.09 3.92
C TYR A 69 -7.67 -3.72 3.10
N LEU A 70 -8.44 -4.72 2.66
CA LEU A 70 -9.63 -4.53 1.83
C LEU A 70 -10.78 -3.90 2.62
N TRP A 71 -10.90 -4.21 3.91
CA TRP A 71 -11.87 -3.60 4.81
C TRP A 71 -11.58 -2.12 5.05
N ASN A 72 -10.37 -1.79 5.50
CA ASN A 72 -10.00 -0.43 5.88
C ASN A 72 -9.92 0.51 4.69
N SER A 73 -9.40 0.04 3.56
CA SER A 73 -9.30 0.88 2.36
C SER A 73 -10.58 0.92 1.54
N GLN A 74 -11.52 0.00 1.77
CA GLN A 74 -12.61 -0.34 0.83
C GLN A 74 -12.11 -0.55 -0.63
N GLY A 75 -10.83 -0.89 -0.75
CA GLY A 75 -10.12 -1.01 -2.00
C GLY A 75 -9.87 0.30 -2.76
N ALA A 76 -9.82 1.46 -2.09
CA ALA A 76 -9.53 2.77 -2.69
C ALA A 76 -8.17 2.81 -3.41
N TYR A 77 -7.17 2.12 -2.87
CA TYR A 77 -5.82 2.07 -3.43
C TYR A 77 -5.59 0.90 -4.40
N ARG A 78 -6.63 0.12 -4.76
CA ARG A 78 -6.41 -1.18 -5.43
C ARG A 78 -5.64 -1.09 -6.74
N SER A 79 -5.97 -0.12 -7.59
CA SER A 79 -5.27 0.07 -8.86
C SER A 79 -3.85 0.57 -8.67
N LEU A 80 -3.64 1.49 -7.73
CA LEU A 80 -2.32 2.04 -7.43
C LEU A 80 -1.37 1.00 -6.82
N VAL A 81 -1.90 0.07 -6.02
CA VAL A 81 -1.11 -1.08 -5.52
C VAL A 81 -0.72 -1.99 -6.68
N ALA A 82 -1.64 -2.35 -7.58
CA ALA A 82 -1.32 -3.18 -8.74
C ALA A 82 -0.26 -2.51 -9.65
N GLU A 83 -0.48 -1.24 -10.00
CA GLU A 83 0.45 -0.45 -10.81
C GLU A 83 1.81 -0.30 -10.12
N GLY A 84 1.83 -0.06 -8.81
CA GLY A 84 3.03 0.08 -8.01
C GLY A 84 3.85 -1.20 -7.93
N LEU A 85 3.20 -2.35 -7.67
CA LEU A 85 3.88 -3.65 -7.63
C LEU A 85 4.58 -3.94 -8.95
N LYS A 86 3.92 -3.64 -10.07
CA LYS A 86 4.51 -3.74 -11.40
C LYS A 86 5.65 -2.74 -11.62
N TYR A 87 5.47 -1.48 -11.24
CA TYR A 87 6.48 -0.43 -11.38
C TYR A 87 7.80 -0.79 -10.67
N TYR A 88 7.69 -1.31 -9.45
CA TYR A 88 8.85 -1.73 -8.64
C TYR A 88 9.33 -3.16 -8.94
N GLN A 89 8.79 -3.83 -9.96
CA GLN A 89 9.15 -5.21 -10.35
C GLN A 89 9.03 -6.20 -9.18
N ALA A 90 7.98 -6.03 -8.36
CA ALA A 90 7.69 -6.86 -7.21
C ALA A 90 6.89 -8.11 -7.62
N ASP A 91 7.37 -8.86 -8.62
CA ASP A 91 6.61 -9.87 -9.37
C ASP A 91 5.89 -10.91 -8.48
N GLN A 92 6.54 -11.36 -7.40
CA GLN A 92 5.95 -12.33 -6.48
C GLN A 92 4.80 -11.73 -5.67
N PHE A 93 4.94 -10.48 -5.24
CA PHE A 93 3.88 -9.73 -4.58
C PHE A 93 2.76 -9.40 -5.57
N GLU A 94 3.09 -9.00 -6.80
CA GLU A 94 2.12 -8.73 -7.87
C GLU A 94 1.26 -9.96 -8.16
N LYS A 95 1.90 -11.13 -8.36
CA LYS A 95 1.18 -12.39 -8.59
C LYS A 95 0.26 -12.73 -7.43
N ASN A 96 0.73 -12.61 -6.19
CA ASN A 96 -0.10 -12.87 -5.02
C ASN A 96 -1.29 -11.90 -4.96
N TYR A 97 -1.03 -10.61 -5.21
CA TYR A 97 -2.05 -9.57 -5.18
C TYR A 97 -3.13 -9.76 -6.26
N ILE A 98 -2.76 -10.19 -7.47
CA ILE A 98 -3.72 -10.54 -8.53
C ILE A 98 -4.69 -11.61 -8.03
N GLU A 99 -4.18 -12.68 -7.40
CA GLU A 99 -5.03 -13.73 -6.83
C GLU A 99 -5.97 -13.18 -5.74
N VAL A 100 -5.47 -12.32 -4.84
CA VAL A 100 -6.31 -11.65 -3.82
C VAL A 100 -7.45 -10.86 -4.48
N MET A 101 -7.15 -10.14 -5.56
CA MET A 101 -8.15 -9.36 -6.28
C MET A 101 -9.20 -10.24 -6.97
N THR A 102 -8.87 -11.47 -7.40
CA THR A 102 -9.89 -12.41 -7.93
C THR A 102 -10.92 -12.84 -6.87
N LEU A 103 -10.52 -12.81 -5.60
CA LEU A 103 -11.35 -13.18 -4.45
C LEU A 103 -12.11 -11.98 -3.86
N TYR A 104 -11.76 -10.76 -4.27
CA TYR A 104 -12.38 -9.53 -3.77
C TYR A 104 -13.82 -9.39 -4.26
N LYS A 105 -14.75 -9.22 -3.31
CA LYS A 105 -16.17 -8.97 -3.58
C LYS A 105 -16.57 -7.65 -2.90
N PRO A 106 -16.70 -6.53 -3.66
CA PRO A 106 -16.96 -5.20 -3.08
C PRO A 106 -18.14 -5.16 -2.12
N GLY A 107 -19.26 -5.84 -2.46
CA GLY A 107 -20.47 -5.87 -1.63
C GLY A 107 -20.30 -6.49 -0.24
N LEU A 108 -19.22 -7.22 0.03
CA LEU A 108 -18.90 -7.69 1.39
C LEU A 108 -18.34 -6.58 2.30
N TYR A 109 -17.82 -5.51 1.69
CA TYR A 109 -17.14 -4.41 2.39
C TYR A 109 -17.98 -3.13 2.42
N GLU A 110 -19.09 -3.07 1.67
CA GLU A 110 -20.07 -1.96 1.71
C GLU A 110 -20.71 -1.78 3.10
N VAL A 111 -20.69 -2.82 3.96
CA VAL A 111 -21.17 -2.80 5.35
C VAL A 111 -20.25 -1.96 6.28
N SER A 112 -19.06 -1.57 5.81
CA SER A 112 -18.10 -0.83 6.63
C SER A 112 -18.44 0.66 6.83
N ASN A 113 -19.41 1.22 6.11
CA ASN A 113 -19.90 2.61 6.30
C ASN A 113 -20.75 2.82 7.60
N GLY A 114 -20.59 1.91 8.57
CA GLY A 114 -21.10 1.96 9.94
C GLY A 114 -20.42 0.90 10.82
N ALA A 115 -19.16 0.55 10.51
CA ALA A 115 -18.46 -0.63 10.99
C ALA A 115 -18.40 -0.75 12.52
N SER A 116 -18.87 -1.87 13.06
CA SER A 116 -18.60 -2.31 14.43
C SER A 116 -17.64 -3.49 14.40
N TRP A 117 -16.99 -3.80 15.52
CA TRP A 117 -16.13 -4.99 15.62
C TRP A 117 -16.87 -6.27 15.22
N GLU A 118 -18.18 -6.33 15.53
CA GLU A 118 -19.06 -7.45 15.18
C GLU A 118 -19.29 -7.56 13.67
N SER A 119 -19.36 -6.45 12.92
CA SER A 119 -19.50 -6.51 11.46
C SER A 119 -18.19 -6.92 10.77
N PHE A 120 -17.04 -6.50 11.30
CA PHE A 120 -15.72 -6.99 10.86
C PHE A 120 -15.58 -8.51 11.10
N GLN A 121 -15.89 -8.99 12.31
CA GLN A 121 -15.85 -10.44 12.60
C GLN A 121 -16.85 -11.24 11.75
N GLY A 122 -18.01 -10.65 11.42
CA GLY A 122 -19.01 -11.27 10.57
C GLY A 122 -18.50 -11.58 9.16
N THR A 123 -17.63 -10.73 8.61
CA THR A 123 -17.01 -10.92 7.29
C THR A 123 -15.71 -11.71 7.34
N TYR A 124 -15.08 -11.80 8.51
CA TYR A 124 -13.88 -12.61 8.78
C TYR A 124 -14.13 -14.13 8.78
N LYS A 125 -15.39 -14.57 8.98
CA LYS A 125 -15.74 -16.00 9.16
C LYS A 125 -15.43 -16.92 7.97
N GLU A 126 -15.12 -16.36 6.82
CA GLU A 126 -14.57 -17.08 5.69
C GLU A 126 -13.17 -16.52 5.42
N ASP A 127 -12.14 -17.09 6.03
CA ASP A 127 -10.75 -16.69 5.82
C ASP A 127 -10.25 -17.10 4.43
N ARG A 128 -10.82 -16.43 3.43
CA ARG A 128 -10.58 -16.70 2.01
C ARG A 128 -9.21 -16.24 1.56
N TYR A 129 -8.50 -15.48 2.40
CA TYR A 129 -7.19 -14.94 2.09
C TYR A 129 -6.05 -15.65 2.84
N ASP A 130 -6.33 -16.55 3.78
CA ASP A 130 -5.37 -17.40 4.51
C ASP A 130 -4.15 -17.84 3.69
N ARG A 131 -4.42 -18.38 2.49
CA ARG A 131 -3.36 -18.83 1.58
C ARG A 131 -2.51 -17.66 1.08
N GLN A 132 -3.14 -16.57 0.65
CA GLN A 132 -2.47 -15.38 0.12
C GLN A 132 -1.75 -14.60 1.22
N ASP A 133 -2.30 -14.54 2.43
CA ASP A 133 -1.63 -13.99 3.62
C ASP A 133 -0.38 -14.81 3.95
N SER A 134 -0.52 -16.14 4.02
CA SER A 134 0.60 -17.05 4.23
C SER A 134 1.69 -16.94 3.15
N LEU A 135 1.30 -16.71 1.89
CA LEU A 135 2.26 -16.50 0.80
C LEU A 135 2.99 -15.16 1.00
N PHE A 136 2.25 -14.08 1.28
CA PHE A 136 2.81 -12.74 1.50
C PHE A 136 3.88 -12.74 2.59
N PHE A 137 3.62 -13.37 3.75
CA PHE A 137 4.57 -13.42 4.87
C PHE A 137 5.81 -14.28 4.62
N LYS A 138 5.80 -15.14 3.60
CA LYS A 138 6.94 -16.00 3.24
C LYS A 138 7.87 -15.34 2.21
N LEU A 139 7.45 -14.25 1.58
CA LEU A 139 8.26 -13.57 0.57
C LEU A 139 9.44 -12.86 1.23
N SER A 140 10.61 -13.00 0.61
CA SER A 140 11.87 -12.39 1.06
C SER A 140 12.64 -11.87 -0.17
N PRO A 141 13.12 -10.62 -0.17
CA PRO A 141 12.89 -9.59 0.85
C PRO A 141 11.40 -9.28 1.03
N ASN A 142 11.02 -8.78 2.20
CA ASN A 142 9.64 -8.32 2.38
C ASN A 142 9.39 -7.07 1.48
N LEU A 143 8.13 -6.68 1.30
CA LEU A 143 7.79 -5.61 0.36
C LEU A 143 8.48 -4.28 0.73
N ALA A 144 8.52 -3.91 2.01
CA ALA A 144 9.17 -2.67 2.46
C ALA A 144 10.69 -2.69 2.19
N GLU A 145 11.34 -3.83 2.40
CA GLU A 145 12.77 -4.03 2.09
C GLU A 145 13.05 -3.95 0.60
N LEU A 146 12.21 -4.57 -0.24
CA LEU A 146 12.29 -4.51 -1.69
C LEU A 146 12.20 -3.06 -2.16
N LEU A 147 11.19 -2.33 -1.71
CA LEU A 147 10.99 -0.93 -2.08
C LEU A 147 12.16 -0.06 -1.61
N ALA A 148 12.61 -0.23 -0.36
CA ALA A 148 13.77 0.50 0.15
C ALA A 148 15.03 0.26 -0.70
N LYS A 149 15.26 -0.98 -1.14
CA LYS A 149 16.37 -1.31 -2.04
C LYS A 149 16.24 -0.58 -3.38
N VAL A 150 15.09 -0.71 -4.05
CA VAL A 150 14.89 -0.10 -5.38
C VAL A 150 15.02 1.43 -5.32
N VAL A 151 14.43 2.07 -4.30
CA VAL A 151 14.55 3.52 -4.12
C VAL A 151 16.00 3.94 -3.90
N ARG A 152 16.77 3.21 -3.08
CA ARG A 152 18.19 3.50 -2.86
C ARG A 152 19.03 3.37 -4.13
N GLU A 153 18.72 2.38 -4.97
CA GLU A 153 19.39 2.15 -6.24
C GLU A 153 19.06 3.21 -7.30
N ASN A 154 17.98 3.99 -7.11
CA ASN A 154 17.51 5.02 -8.04
C ASN A 154 17.28 6.36 -7.32
N LEU A 155 18.13 6.68 -6.33
CA LEU A 155 17.92 7.79 -5.40
C LEU A 155 17.82 9.16 -6.12
N GLU A 156 18.47 9.30 -7.27
CA GLU A 156 18.44 10.49 -8.12
C GLU A 156 17.02 10.86 -8.58
N LEU A 157 16.10 9.90 -8.69
CA LEU A 157 14.70 10.17 -9.01
C LEU A 157 13.96 10.83 -7.83
N TYR A 158 14.48 10.67 -6.61
CA TYR A 158 13.87 11.14 -5.38
C TYR A 158 14.58 12.38 -4.81
N GLN A 159 15.49 13.02 -5.55
CA GLN A 159 16.22 14.21 -5.10
C GLN A 159 15.53 15.53 -5.46
#